data_AF-A0A6V7J9I2-F1
#
_entry.id   AF-A0A6V7J9I2-F1
#
_cell.length_a   1.000
_cell.length_b   1.000
_cell.length_c   1.000
_cell.angle_alpha   90.00
_cell.angle_beta   90.00
_cell.angle_gamma   90.00
#
_symmetry.space_group_name_H-M   'P 1'
#
loop_
_entity.id
_entity.type
_entity.pdbx_description
1 polymer ?
#
loop_
_entity_poly.entity_id
_entity_poly.type
_entity_poly.pdbx_seq_one_letter_code
_entity_poly.pdbx_strand_id
1 'polypeptide(L)' 'WYEPTDPKKACKIFDSHPRWSDVLHCVSPNVKELFTIAQYFSITDIDYIPPETEVELITEVAEKLGNIIPVVLTTLGAQG' A
#
# COMPACT_ATOMS: atom_id res chain seq x y z
N TRP A 1 5.24 12.67 0.22
CA TRP A 1 3.93 12.10 0.58
C TRP A 1 3.22 11.71 -0.70
N TYR A 2 2.63 10.52 -0.75
CA TYR A 2 1.82 10.05 -1.86
C TYR A 2 0.50 9.45 -1.35
N GLU A 3 -0.61 9.92 -1.89
CA GLU A 3 -1.95 9.43 -1.59
C GLU A 3 -2.54 8.91 -2.89
N PRO A 4 -2.58 7.58 -3.09
CA PRO A 4 -3.27 7.03 -4.23
C PRO A 4 -4.77 7.27 -4.11
N THR A 5 -5.43 7.41 -5.26
CA THR A 5 -6.89 7.66 -5.36
C THR A 5 -7.59 6.63 -6.24
N ASP A 6 -6.82 5.69 -6.78
CA ASP A 6 -7.25 4.66 -7.72
C ASP A 6 -6.30 3.48 -7.57
N PRO A 7 -6.78 2.27 -7.21
CA PRO A 7 -5.96 1.07 -7.13
C PRO A 7 -5.12 0.82 -8.39
N LYS A 8 -5.67 1.13 -9.58
CA LYS A 8 -4.93 0.96 -10.85
C LYS A 8 -3.74 1.89 -11.00
N LYS A 9 -3.67 2.95 -10.20
CA LYS A 9 -2.59 3.94 -10.21
C LYS A 9 -1.76 3.88 -8.93
N ALA A 10 -2.07 2.98 -7.99
CA ALA A 10 -1.40 2.88 -6.70
C ALA A 10 0.12 2.76 -6.84
N CYS A 11 0.60 2.07 -7.88
CA CYS A 11 2.02 1.84 -8.10
C CYS A 11 2.71 2.84 -9.03
N LYS A 12 1.96 3.80 -9.60
CA LYS A 12 2.48 4.69 -10.65
C LYS A 12 3.72 5.48 -10.22
N ILE A 13 3.81 5.86 -8.95
CA ILE A 13 4.97 6.59 -8.44
C ILE A 13 6.26 5.77 -8.47
N PHE A 14 6.16 4.45 -8.29
CA PHE A 14 7.31 3.54 -8.30
C PHE A 14 7.84 3.33 -9.72
N ASP A 15 6.94 3.29 -10.72
CA ASP A 15 7.32 3.13 -12.12
C ASP A 15 7.84 4.44 -12.77
N SER A 16 7.23 5.57 -12.41
CA SER A 16 7.49 6.85 -13.08
C SER A 16 8.71 7.60 -12.53
N HIS A 17 9.22 7.21 -11.37
CA HIS A 17 10.38 7.85 -10.75
C HIS A 17 11.42 6.80 -10.32
N PRO A 18 12.47 6.52 -11.12
CA PRO A 18 13.45 5.48 -10.82
C PRO A 18 14.19 5.63 -9.48
N ARG A 19 14.13 6.82 -8.87
CA ARG A 19 14.66 7.13 -7.54
C ARG A 19 13.57 7.53 -6.55
N TRP A 20 12.37 6.94 -6.69
CA TRP A 20 11.25 7.21 -5.81
C TRP A 20 11.63 7.02 -4.34
N SER A 21 12.51 6.06 -4.02
CA SER A 21 12.99 5.78 -2.66
C SER A 21 13.70 6.96 -2.00
N ASP A 22 14.31 7.85 -2.79
CA ASP A 22 15.05 9.00 -2.28
C ASP A 22 14.12 10.15 -1.86
N VAL A 23 12.89 10.17 -2.38
CA VAL A 23 11.95 11.29 -2.24
C VAL A 23 10.62 10.90 -1.60
N LEU A 24 10.26 9.61 -1.63
CA LEU A 24 9.01 9.09 -1.11
C LEU A 24 9.23 8.53 0.29
N HIS A 25 8.88 9.35 1.29
CA HIS A 25 8.96 8.96 2.69
C HIS A 25 7.63 8.48 3.28
N CYS A 26 6.52 8.70 2.59
CA CYS A 26 5.19 8.40 3.13
C CYS A 26 4.20 8.06 2.03
N VAL A 27 3.45 6.97 2.21
CA VAL A 27 2.27 6.60 1.42
C VAL A 27 1.03 6.54 2.30
N SER A 28 -0.13 6.88 1.74
CA SER A 28 -1.42 6.86 2.46
C SER A 28 -2.51 6.11 1.68
N PRO A 29 -2.37 4.79 1.47
CA PRO A 29 -3.32 4.02 0.68
C PRO A 29 -4.63 3.71 1.44
N ASN A 30 -5.71 3.45 0.74
CA ASN A 30 -6.80 2.62 1.30
C ASN A 30 -6.42 1.13 1.24
N VAL A 31 -7.23 0.24 1.82
CA VAL A 31 -6.96 -1.22 1.83
C VAL A 31 -6.68 -1.77 0.43
N LYS A 32 -7.47 -1.40 -0.60
CA LYS A 32 -7.27 -1.94 -1.95
C LYS A 32 -5.94 -1.52 -2.56
N GLU A 33 -5.58 -0.26 -2.36
CA GLU A 33 -4.31 0.29 -2.81
C GLU A 33 -3.13 -0.31 -2.04
N LEU A 34 -3.26 -0.53 -0.74
CA LEU A 34 -2.23 -1.14 0.09
C LEU A 34 -1.83 -2.51 -0.48
N PHE A 35 -2.82 -3.36 -0.75
CA PHE A 35 -2.57 -4.69 -1.31
C PHE A 35 -2.05 -4.63 -2.74
N THR A 36 -2.48 -3.66 -3.55
CA THR A 36 -1.93 -3.46 -4.90
C THR A 36 -0.44 -3.10 -4.85
N ILE A 37 -0.06 -2.21 -3.92
CA ILE A 37 1.34 -1.84 -3.68
C ILE A 37 2.13 -3.04 -3.12
N ALA A 38 1.52 -3.80 -2.21
CA ALA A 38 2.14 -4.99 -1.64
C ALA A 38 2.42 -6.06 -2.72
N GLN A 39 1.49 -6.28 -3.65
CA GLN A 39 1.69 -7.16 -4.81
C GLN A 39 2.83 -6.67 -5.70
N TYR A 40 2.91 -5.36 -5.96
CA TYR A 40 4.00 -4.76 -6.75
C TYR A 40 5.39 -5.04 -6.15
N PHE A 41 5.49 -5.08 -4.82
CA PHE A 41 6.73 -5.42 -4.11
C PHE A 41 6.85 -6.92 -3.76
N SER A 42 6.00 -7.79 -4.32
CA SER A 42 6.00 -9.23 -4.05
C SER A 42 5.85 -9.59 -2.57
N ILE A 43 5.16 -8.74 -1.79
CA ILE A 43 4.86 -8.97 -0.36
C ILE A 43 3.71 -9.96 -0.19
N THR A 44 2.76 -9.94 -1.13
CA THR A 44 1.56 -10.79 -1.15
C THR A 44 1.21 -11.15 -2.58
N ASP A 45 0.47 -12.25 -2.76
CA ASP A 45 0.00 -12.76 -4.06
C ASP A 45 -1.54 -12.88 -4.08
N ILE A 46 -2.21 -12.00 -3.33
CA ILE A 46 -3.67 -12.05 -3.14
C ILE A 46 -4.36 -11.26 -4.24
N ASP A 47 -4.93 -11.98 -5.22
CA ASP A 47 -5.72 -11.39 -6.32
C ASP A 47 -7.09 -10.83 -5.89
N TYR A 48 -7.57 -11.21 -4.70
CA TYR A 48 -8.88 -10.80 -4.18
C TYR A 48 -8.81 -10.48 -2.69
N ILE A 49 -9.24 -9.27 -2.33
CA ILE A 49 -9.31 -8.80 -0.95
C ILE A 49 -10.77 -8.92 -0.50
N PRO A 50 -11.11 -9.84 0.42
CA PRO A 50 -12.46 -9.95 0.96
C PRO A 50 -12.93 -8.64 1.60
N PRO A 51 -14.23 -8.28 1.52
CA PRO A 51 -14.77 -7.12 2.23
C PRO A 51 -14.50 -7.15 3.75
N GLU A 52 -14.50 -8.36 4.30
CA GLU A 52 -14.22 -8.70 5.69
C GLU A 52 -12.74 -9.05 5.96
N THR A 53 -11.81 -8.54 5.16
CA THR A 53 -10.37 -8.77 5.41
C THR A 53 -10.01 -8.35 6.83
N GLU A 54 -9.42 -9.28 7.58
CA GLU A 54 -9.07 -9.07 8.98
C GLU A 54 -8.04 -7.96 9.15
N VAL A 55 -8.21 -7.16 10.20
CA VAL A 55 -7.30 -6.04 10.54
C VAL A 55 -5.88 -6.55 10.78
N GLU A 56 -5.74 -7.76 11.30
CA GLU A 56 -4.48 -8.46 11.50
C GLU A 56 -3.71 -8.64 10.18
N LEU A 57 -4.38 -9.11 9.11
CA LEU A 57 -3.75 -9.26 7.80
C LEU A 57 -3.38 -7.90 7.20
N ILE A 58 -4.26 -6.90 7.34
CA ILE A 58 -3.98 -5.55 6.84
C ILE A 58 -2.77 -4.94 7.55
N THR A 59 -2.67 -5.15 8.86
CA THR A 59 -1.55 -4.71 9.69
C THR A 59 -0.26 -5.40 9.26
N GLU A 60 -0.28 -6.73 9.09
CA GLU A 60 0.88 -7.49 8.63
C GLU A 60 1.41 -6.98 7.27
N VAL A 61 0.50 -6.72 6.32
CA VAL A 61 0.85 -6.18 5.00
C VAL A 61 1.45 -4.77 5.12
N ALA A 62 0.86 -3.90 5.93
CA ALA A 62 1.34 -2.53 6.15
C ALA A 62 2.72 -2.50 6.81
N GLU A 63 2.96 -3.35 7.81
CA GLU A 63 4.27 -3.48 8.47
C GLU A 63 5.34 -3.98 7.51
N LYS A 64 5.02 -5.00 6.70
CA LYS A 64 5.95 -5.49 5.67
C LYS A 64 6.31 -4.39 4.66
N LEU A 65 5.33 -3.60 4.23
CA LEU A 65 5.55 -2.48 3.32
C LEU A 65 6.36 -1.35 4.00
N GLY A 66 6.22 -1.17 5.32
CA GLY A 66 7.01 -0.24 6.13
C GLY A 66 8.53 -0.49 6.10
N ASN A 67 8.97 -1.72 5.76
CA ASN A 67 10.38 -2.03 5.56
C ASN A 67 10.94 -1.45 4.24
N ILE A 68 10.05 -1.07 3.32
CA ILE A 68 10.39 -0.56 1.98
C ILE A 68 10.14 0.94 1.92
N ILE A 69 9.01 1.39 2.48
CA ILE A 69 8.57 2.78 2.48
C ILE A 69 8.55 3.26 3.94
N PRO A 70 9.25 4.35 4.29
CA PRO A 70 9.45 4.72 5.69
C PRO A 70 8.17 4.92 6.51
N VAL A 71 7.08 5.38 5.89
CA VAL A 71 5.78 5.58 6.55
C VAL A 71 4.66 5.07 5.64
N VAL A 72 3.78 4.24 6.21
CA VAL A 72 2.58 3.71 5.57
C VAL A 72 1.38 4.05 6.45
N LEU A 73 0.43 4.82 5.93
CA LEU A 73 -0.80 5.23 6.62
C LEU A 73 -2.01 4.66 5.88
N THR A 74 -2.48 3.49 6.28
CA THR A 74 -3.62 2.84 5.61
C THR A 74 -4.94 3.29 6.22
N THR A 75 -5.90 3.67 5.37
CA THR A 75 -7.29 3.92 5.81
C THR A 75 -8.17 2.68 5.66
N LEU A 76 -8.90 2.31 6.71
CA LEU A 76 -9.87 1.21 6.76
C LEU A 76 -11.32 1.69 6.52
N GLY A 77 -11.48 2.92 6.01
CA GLY A 77 -12.79 3.53 5.78
C GLY A 77 -13.50 3.84 7.09
N ALA A 78 -14.69 3.27 7.30
CA ALA A 78 -15.46 3.51 8.52
C ALA A 78 -14.83 2.92 9.80
N GLN A 79 -13.82 2.05 9.64
CA GLN A 79 -13.13 1.40 10.75
C GLN A 79 -11.88 2.17 11.23
N GLY A 80 -11.51 3.26 10.55
CA GLY A 80 -10.32 4.06 10.84
C GLY A 80 -9.31 4.04 9.71
#